data_AF-A0A3D0DPM4-F1
#
_entry.id   AF-A0A3D0DPM4-F1
#
_cell.length_a   1.000
_cell.length_b   1.000
_cell.length_c   1.000
_cell.angle_alpha   90.00
_cell.angle_beta   90.00
_cell.angle_gamma   90.00
#
_symmetry.space_group_name_H-M   'P 1'
#
loop_
_entity.id
_entity.type
_entity.pdbx_description
1 polymer ?
#
loop_
_entity_poly.entity_id
_entity_poly.type
_entity_poly.pdbx_seq_one_letter_code
_entity_poly.pdbx_strand_id
1 'polypeptide(L)' 'AALGVAPNRVEALAFAWLGYRFMEREPGNMPAVTGAKGPRILGALYPA' A
#
# COMPACT_ATOMS: atom_id res chain seq x y z
N ALA A 1 -9.04 11.30 -17.05
CA ALA A 1 -8.60 11.37 -15.64
C ALA A 1 -7.55 12.45 -15.51
N ALA A 2 -7.69 13.39 -14.57
CA ALA A 2 -6.80 14.56 -14.48
C ALA A 2 -5.37 14.23 -14.01
N LEU A 3 -5.16 13.07 -13.38
CA LEU A 3 -3.90 12.66 -12.75
C LEU A 3 -3.26 11.41 -13.37
N GLY A 4 -3.64 11.03 -14.60
CA GLY A 4 -3.02 9.89 -15.30
C GLY A 4 -3.46 8.48 -14.86
N VAL A 5 -4.31 8.35 -13.84
CA VAL A 5 -4.87 7.07 -13.37
C VAL A 5 -6.39 7.05 -13.55
N ALA A 6 -6.94 6.01 -14.18
CA ALA A 6 -8.38 5.83 -14.27
C ALA A 6 -8.99 5.62 -12.87
N PRO A 7 -10.08 6.31 -12.48
CA PRO A 7 -10.62 6.26 -11.12
C PRO A 7 -10.91 4.84 -10.61
N ASN A 8 -11.44 3.99 -11.47
CA ASN A 8 -11.75 2.59 -11.16
C ASN A 8 -10.52 1.68 -10.99
N ARG A 9 -9.30 2.17 -11.25
CA ARG A 9 -8.05 1.43 -11.09
C ARG A 9 -7.28 1.82 -9.83
N VAL A 10 -7.69 2.87 -9.13
CA VAL A 10 -6.93 3.43 -8.00
C VAL A 10 -6.75 2.40 -6.88
N GLU A 11 -7.81 1.69 -6.50
CA GLU A 11 -7.75 0.71 -5.42
C GLU A 11 -6.85 -0.49 -5.76
N ALA A 12 -6.98 -1.03 -6.97
CA ALA A 12 -6.13 -2.13 -7.44
C ALA A 12 -4.65 -1.74 -7.48
N LEU A 13 -4.34 -0.53 -7.95
CA LEU A 13 -2.98 0.01 -7.94
C LEU A 13 -2.47 0.24 -6.51
N ALA A 14 -3.32 0.64 -5.57
CA ALA A 14 -2.94 0.79 -4.16
C ALA A 14 -2.50 -0.55 -3.55
N PHE A 15 -3.20 -1.66 -3.84
CA PHE A 15 -2.76 -3.00 -3.40
C PHE A 15 -1.45 -3.44 -4.07
N ALA A 16 -1.28 -3.21 -5.37
CA ALA A 16 -0.02 -3.48 -6.05
C ALA A 16 1.14 -2.67 -5.44
N TRP A 17 0.90 -1.40 -5.13
CA TRP A 17 1.86 -0.53 -4.45
C TRP A 17 2.18 -1.01 -3.02
N LEU A 18 1.19 -1.49 -2.26
CA LEU A 18 1.44 -2.11 -0.94
C LEU A 18 2.35 -3.35 -1.06
N GLY A 19 2.18 -4.16 -2.11
CA GLY A 19 3.09 -5.25 -2.42
C GLY A 19 4.53 -4.76 -2.66
N TYR A 20 4.71 -3.71 -3.44
CA TYR A 20 6.02 -3.06 -3.63
C TYR A 20 6.62 -2.57 -2.31
N ARG A 21 5.85 -1.86 -1.47
CA ARG A 21 6.32 -1.36 -0.16
C ARG A 21 6.71 -2.49 0.80
N PHE A 22 6.00 -3.62 0.75
CA PHE A 22 6.37 -4.82 1.50
C PHE A 22 7.76 -5.33 1.08
N MET A 23 8.01 -5.43 -0.23
CA MET A 23 9.29 -5.91 -0.78
C MET A 23 10.46 -4.99 -0.41
N GLU A 24 10.26 -3.67 -0.45
CA GLU A 24 11.26 -2.67 -0.03
C GLU A 24 11.40 -2.53 1.50
N ARG A 25 10.59 -3.26 2.27
CA ARG A 25 10.51 -3.18 3.74
C ARG A 25 10.20 -1.79 4.27
N GLU A 26 9.35 -1.06 3.56
CA GLU A 26 8.93 0.28 3.95
C GLU A 26 7.48 0.28 4.48
N PRO A 27 7.11 1.26 5.33
CA PRO A 27 5.74 1.33 5.84
C PRO A 27 4.69 1.50 4.73
N GLY A 28 3.59 0.77 4.87
CA GLY A 28 2.41 0.86 4.00
C GLY A 28 1.18 1.50 4.67
N ASN A 29 1.21 1.72 5.99
CA ASN A 29 0.16 2.40 6.72
C ASN A 29 0.49 3.88 6.99
N MET A 30 -0.54 4.66 7.32
CA MET A 30 -0.41 5.99 7.90
C MET A 30 -1.05 5.99 9.31
N PRO A 31 -0.27 6.07 10.40
CA PRO A 31 -0.81 5.98 11.77
C PRO A 31 -1.90 7.00 12.09
N ALA A 32 -1.80 8.23 11.56
CA ALA A 32 -2.81 9.27 11.73
C ALA A 32 -4.18 8.90 11.12
N VAL A 33 -4.20 8.01 10.12
CA VAL A 33 -5.44 7.51 9.48
C VAL A 33 -5.94 6.24 10.17
N THR A 34 -5.04 5.34 10.56
CA THR A 34 -5.41 4.01 11.07
C THR A 34 -5.50 3.90 12.59
N GLY A 35 -4.98 4.86 13.35
CA GLY A 35 -4.86 4.79 14.81
C GLY A 35 -3.80 3.79 15.30
N ALA A 36 -2.97 3.24 14.41
CA ALA A 36 -1.89 2.35 14.80
C ALA A 36 -0.85 3.07 15.68
N LYS A 37 -0.19 2.33 16.59
CA LYS A 37 0.86 2.87 17.48
C LYS A 37 2.09 3.44 16.74
N GLY A 38 2.23 3.18 15.44
CA GLY A 38 3.33 3.68 14.63
C GLY A 38 3.34 3.07 13.23
N PRO A 39 4.33 3.43 12.39
CA PRO A 39 4.47 2.90 11.03
C PRO A 39 4.66 1.38 11.02
N ARG A 40 4.06 0.69 10.03
CA ARG A 40 4.08 -0.77 9.86
C ARG A 40 4.22 -1.13 8.38
N ILE A 41 5.07 -2.11 8.10
CA ILE A 41 5.07 -2.84 6.84
C ILE A 41 3.81 -3.72 6.85
N LEU A 42 3.02 -3.66 5.76
CA LEU A 42 1.76 -4.39 5.65
C LEU A 42 1.88 -5.55 4.67
N GLY A 43 1.20 -6.66 4.95
CA GLY A 43 1.15 -7.84 4.08
C GLY A 43 1.96 -9.03 4.61
N ALA A 44 1.98 -10.10 3.83
CA ALA A 44 2.75 -11.31 4.06
C ALA A 44 3.25 -11.86 2.72
N LEU A 45 4.42 -12.49 2.71
CA LEU A 45 5.00 -13.09 1.52
C LEU A 45 4.55 -14.55 1.39
N TYR A 46 3.95 -14.88 0.25
CA TYR A 46 3.63 -16.25 -0.15
C TYR A 46 4.48 -16.56 -1.40
N PRO A 47 5.55 -17.38 -1.27
CA PRO A 47 6.35 -17.80 -2.42
C PRO A 47 5.50 -18.51 -3.47
N ALA A 48 5.92 -18.41 -4.74
CA ALA A 48 5.26 -19.02 -5.88
C ALA A 48 5.22 -20.56 -5.80
#